data_AF-A0A662C891-F1
#
_entry.id   AF-A0A662C891-F1
#
_cell.length_a   1.000
_cell.length_b   1.000
_cell.length_c   1.000
_cell.angle_alpha   90.00
_cell.angle_beta   90.00
_cell.angle_gamma   90.00
#
_symmetry.space_group_name_H-M   'P 1'
#
loop_
_entity.id
_entity.type
_entity.pdbx_description
1 polymer ?
#
loop_
_entity_poly.entity_id
_entity_poly.type
_entity_poly.pdbx_seq_one_letter_code
_entity_poly.pdbx_strand_id
1 'polypeptide(L)'
;CVFFEEVTDQHIKELAFLEELWALFLKEHDQDSAANWSLGLLIHRLGRYRGDLQTYLKGEPVPGRTIYQLSFIAPLLENGKDEDKDIDFPSILPLSNQEWEILVRSRQAAEVVLQYSRSEDNPQPLDIYRYYHQYKSAGVLGVFLALASVSSEYKGSSHQDSWITILDKCRSFLEGWWEKKDQWVSPPILLNGDELQSEFSISPGPQIGSLLESLREAQVERGISSREEAVQFLTDLVEGSSEISE
;
A
#
# COMPACT_ATOMS: atom_id res chain seq x y z
N CYS A 1 4.19 -17.62 -1.72
CA CYS A 1 5.21 -17.10 -0.78
C CYS A 1 5.83 -18.29 -0.11
N VAL A 2 7.16 -18.34 -0.11
CA VAL A 2 7.96 -19.36 0.56
C VAL A 2 8.59 -18.71 1.80
N PHE A 3 8.65 -19.44 2.90
CA PHE A 3 9.42 -19.04 4.08
C PHE A 3 10.87 -19.47 3.84
N PHE A 4 11.84 -18.61 4.16
CA PHE A 4 13.25 -18.89 3.92
C PHE A 4 13.72 -20.20 4.58
N GLU A 5 14.53 -20.97 3.85
CA GLU A 5 15.35 -22.04 4.44
C GLU A 5 16.51 -21.47 5.28
N GLU A 6 17.05 -20.28 4.91
CA GLU A 6 18.12 -19.59 5.63
C GLU A 6 17.88 -18.07 5.79
N VAL A 7 18.06 -17.56 7.00
CA VAL A 7 17.92 -16.13 7.32
C VAL A 7 19.17 -15.36 6.91
N THR A 8 19.05 -14.50 5.89
CA THR A 8 20.15 -13.63 5.43
C THR A 8 20.41 -12.42 6.34
N ASP A 9 21.62 -11.84 6.23
CA ASP A 9 21.98 -10.56 6.88
C ASP A 9 21.03 -9.41 6.55
N GLN A 10 20.40 -9.44 5.38
CA GLN A 10 19.44 -8.42 4.97
C GLN A 10 18.18 -8.49 5.84
N HIS A 11 17.64 -9.68 6.09
CA HIS A 11 16.46 -9.83 6.96
C HIS A 11 16.75 -9.37 8.39
N ILE A 12 17.94 -9.66 8.91
CA ILE A 12 18.34 -9.22 10.25
C ILE A 12 18.34 -7.69 10.31
N LYS A 13 18.85 -7.02 9.28
CA LYS A 13 18.84 -5.54 9.19
C LYS A 13 17.44 -4.98 9.08
N GLU A 14 16.56 -5.59 8.28
CA GLU A 14 15.17 -5.18 8.13
C GLU A 14 14.40 -5.31 9.45
N LEU A 15 14.55 -6.45 10.14
CA LEU A 15 13.91 -6.68 11.43
C LEU A 15 14.40 -5.71 12.51
N ALA A 16 15.71 -5.49 12.60
CA ALA A 16 16.29 -4.53 13.54
C ALA A 16 15.77 -3.11 13.26
N PHE A 17 15.68 -2.71 11.98
CA PHE A 17 15.14 -1.42 11.61
C PHE A 17 13.64 -1.29 11.97
N LEU A 18 12.83 -2.32 11.73
CA LEU A 18 11.42 -2.32 12.12
C LEU A 18 11.25 -2.23 13.63
N GLU A 19 12.09 -2.91 14.42
CA GLU A 19 12.09 -2.80 15.87
C GLU A 19 12.37 -1.36 16.33
N GLU A 20 13.42 -0.72 15.80
CA GLU A 20 13.77 0.67 16.07
C GLU A 20 12.63 1.62 15.65
N LEU A 21 12.09 1.43 14.45
CA LEU A 21 10.99 2.21 13.89
C LEU A 21 9.75 2.13 14.78
N TRP A 22 9.29 0.93 15.11
CA TRP A 22 8.10 0.75 15.94
C TRP A 22 8.33 1.26 17.36
N ALA A 23 9.52 1.11 17.93
CA ALA A 23 9.83 1.73 19.21
C ALA A 23 9.64 3.26 19.18
N LEU A 24 10.05 3.94 18.10
CA LEU A 24 9.89 5.40 17.95
C LEU A 24 8.44 5.85 17.71
N PHE A 25 7.63 5.03 17.06
CA PHE A 25 6.22 5.33 16.82
C PHE A 25 5.29 4.90 17.97
N LEU A 26 5.64 3.85 18.70
CA LEU A 26 4.83 3.33 19.82
C LEU A 26 5.15 3.99 21.16
N LYS A 27 6.37 4.48 21.40
CA LYS A 27 6.71 5.19 22.65
C LYS A 27 6.16 6.62 22.66
N GLU A 28 5.59 7.02 23.80
CA GLU A 28 5.25 8.41 24.10
C GLU A 28 6.54 9.17 24.46
N HIS A 29 7.10 9.88 23.48
CA HIS A 29 8.24 10.80 23.66
C HIS A 29 9.53 10.17 24.22
N ASP A 30 10.47 9.87 23.33
CA ASP A 30 11.88 9.91 23.68
C ASP A 30 12.58 10.86 22.70
N GLN A 31 12.94 12.05 23.19
CA GLN A 31 13.68 13.05 22.41
C GLN A 31 15.15 12.64 22.21
N ASP A 32 15.64 11.61 22.91
CA ASP A 32 17.05 11.20 22.92
C ASP A 32 17.37 10.00 21.99
N SER A 33 16.37 9.32 21.41
CA SER A 33 16.60 8.16 20.53
C SER A 33 17.04 8.49 19.10
N ALA A 34 17.13 9.77 18.70
CA ALA A 34 17.47 10.17 17.33
C ALA A 34 18.96 10.52 17.12
N ALA A 35 19.88 9.76 17.73
CA ALA A 35 21.31 9.86 17.41
C ALA A 35 21.62 9.45 15.95
N ASN A 36 20.68 8.77 15.28
CA ASN A 36 20.74 8.46 13.86
C ASN A 36 19.93 9.49 13.04
N TRP A 37 20.64 10.29 12.22
CA TRP A 37 20.04 11.34 11.40
C TRP A 37 18.92 10.81 10.47
N SER A 38 19.03 9.58 9.97
CA SER A 38 18.04 8.99 9.05
C SER A 38 16.71 8.70 9.76
N LEU A 39 16.75 8.20 11.00
CA LEU A 39 15.56 8.05 11.85
C LEU A 39 14.99 9.40 12.26
N GLY A 40 15.83 10.39 12.54
CA GLY A 40 15.40 11.77 12.83
C GLY A 40 14.58 12.36 11.68
N LEU A 41 15.06 12.22 10.44
CA LEU A 41 14.33 12.66 9.24
C LEU A 41 13.04 11.87 9.01
N LEU A 42 13.06 10.55 9.25
CA LEU A 42 11.88 9.71 9.15
C LEU A 42 10.79 10.22 10.11
N ILE A 43 11.12 10.46 11.37
CA ILE A 43 10.18 10.98 12.36
C ILE A 43 9.72 12.39 11.99
N HIS A 44 10.60 13.23 11.47
CA HIS A 44 10.22 14.57 11.00
C HIS A 44 9.20 14.52 9.85
N ARG A 45 9.37 13.60 8.89
CA ARG A 45 8.49 13.47 7.71
C ARG A 45 7.20 12.71 8.00
N LEU A 46 7.28 11.61 8.74
CA LEU A 46 6.19 10.63 8.91
C LEU A 46 5.57 10.67 10.31
N GLY A 47 6.17 11.38 11.27
CA GLY A 47 5.71 11.42 12.66
C GLY A 47 4.29 11.97 12.84
N ARG A 48 3.77 12.70 11.85
CA ARG A 48 2.37 13.16 11.83
C ARG A 48 1.36 12.01 11.83
N TYR A 49 1.73 10.84 11.29
CA TYR A 49 0.86 9.65 11.25
C TYR A 49 0.95 8.78 12.50
N ARG A 50 1.62 9.25 13.57
CA ARG A 50 1.88 8.41 14.75
C ARG A 50 0.61 7.80 15.34
N GLY A 51 -0.42 8.61 15.57
CA GLY A 51 -1.68 8.12 16.17
C GLY A 51 -2.39 7.12 15.27
N ASP A 52 -2.45 7.40 13.98
CA ASP A 52 -3.08 6.53 12.99
C ASP A 52 -2.32 5.21 12.84
N LEU A 53 -0.99 5.26 12.81
CA LEU A 53 -0.12 4.10 12.74
C LEU A 53 -0.21 3.25 14.02
N GLN A 54 -0.26 3.86 15.20
CA GLN A 54 -0.48 3.14 16.45
C GLN A 54 -1.81 2.38 16.43
N THR A 55 -2.86 3.01 15.90
CA THR A 55 -4.18 2.38 15.74
C THR A 55 -4.13 1.23 14.74
N TYR A 56 -3.47 1.43 13.59
CA TYR A 56 -3.27 0.41 12.57
C TYR A 56 -2.49 -0.80 13.10
N LEU A 57 -1.36 -0.57 13.79
CA LEU A 57 -0.50 -1.63 14.32
C LEU A 57 -1.19 -2.46 15.41
N LYS A 58 -2.06 -1.84 16.22
CA LYS A 58 -2.90 -2.52 17.22
C LYS A 58 -4.09 -3.29 16.60
N GLY A 59 -4.37 -3.09 15.31
CA GLY A 59 -5.43 -3.81 14.61
C GLY A 59 -5.20 -5.31 14.65
N GLU A 60 -6.24 -6.06 14.97
CA GLU A 60 -6.24 -7.52 15.03
C GLU A 60 -7.03 -8.07 13.84
N PRO A 61 -6.36 -8.48 12.73
CA PRO A 61 -7.05 -9.18 11.65
C PRO A 61 -7.68 -10.49 12.13
N VAL A 62 -6.99 -11.18 13.04
CA VAL A 62 -7.51 -12.35 13.76
C VAL A 62 -7.31 -12.12 15.25
N PRO A 63 -8.30 -12.48 16.11
CA PRO A 63 -8.21 -12.25 17.55
C PRO A 63 -6.90 -12.77 18.13
N GLY A 64 -6.20 -11.91 18.88
CA GLY A 64 -4.95 -12.25 19.54
C GLY A 64 -3.69 -12.18 18.66
N ARG A 65 -3.80 -11.77 17.38
CA ARG A 65 -2.63 -11.42 16.56
C ARG A 65 -2.78 -10.04 15.94
N THR A 66 -1.88 -9.16 16.32
CA THR A 66 -1.85 -7.75 15.87
C THR A 66 -1.04 -7.60 14.59
N ILE A 67 -1.32 -6.54 13.83
CA ILE A 67 -0.49 -6.16 12.66
C ILE A 67 0.96 -5.86 13.08
N TYR A 68 1.19 -5.33 14.28
CA TYR A 68 2.52 -5.19 14.86
C TYR A 68 3.30 -6.52 14.87
N GLN A 69 2.69 -7.60 15.35
CA GLN A 69 3.33 -8.92 15.36
C GLN A 69 3.57 -9.45 13.95
N LEU A 70 2.59 -9.27 13.05
CA LEU A 70 2.72 -9.68 11.65
C LEU A 70 3.83 -8.90 10.92
N SER A 71 4.11 -7.66 11.32
CA SER A 71 5.16 -6.83 10.70
C SER A 71 6.55 -7.43 10.81
N PHE A 72 6.82 -8.28 11.81
CA PHE A 72 8.10 -8.97 11.96
C PHE A 72 8.14 -10.32 11.22
N ILE A 73 6.99 -10.83 10.78
CA ILE A 73 6.91 -12.05 9.97
C ILE A 73 7.04 -11.68 8.49
N ALA A 74 6.47 -10.55 8.06
CA ALA A 74 6.43 -10.16 6.65
C ALA A 74 7.81 -10.06 5.95
N PRO A 75 8.89 -9.53 6.58
CA PRO A 75 10.23 -9.52 5.99
C PRO A 75 10.80 -10.92 5.71
N LEU A 76 10.36 -11.92 6.47
CA LEU A 76 10.81 -13.31 6.35
C LEU A 76 10.07 -14.08 5.24
N LEU A 77 9.19 -13.41 4.50
CA LEU A 77 8.52 -14.01 3.35
C LEU A 77 9.25 -13.67 2.06
N GLU A 78 9.55 -14.70 1.28
CA GLU A 78 9.99 -14.54 -0.09
C GLU A 78 8.82 -14.24 -1.03
N ASN A 79 9.07 -13.31 -1.97
CA ASN A 79 8.24 -13.11 -3.15
C ASN A 79 8.41 -14.32 -4.08
N GLY A 80 7.67 -15.39 -3.80
CA GLY A 80 7.70 -16.61 -4.59
C GLY A 80 7.22 -16.35 -6.03
N LYS A 81 8.16 -16.17 -6.95
CA LYS A 81 8.09 -16.74 -8.29
C LYS A 81 9.24 -17.74 -8.38
N ASP A 82 9.06 -18.93 -7.82
CA ASP A 82 9.56 -20.19 -8.40
C ASP A 82 9.06 -21.43 -7.61
N GLU A 83 8.35 -22.26 -8.37
CA GLU A 83 8.41 -23.71 -8.48
C GLU A 83 8.24 -24.72 -7.32
N ASP A 84 8.18 -24.38 -6.03
CA ASP A 84 7.89 -25.42 -5.02
C ASP A 84 6.46 -25.37 -4.45
N LYS A 85 5.59 -26.19 -5.05
CA LYS A 85 4.20 -26.42 -4.62
C LYS A 85 4.07 -27.37 -3.42
N ASP A 86 5.18 -27.91 -2.91
CA ASP A 86 5.15 -29.04 -1.95
C ASP A 86 5.42 -28.66 -0.48
N ILE A 87 5.57 -27.37 -0.15
CA ILE A 87 5.72 -26.95 1.24
C ILE A 87 4.34 -26.62 1.84
N ASP A 88 3.88 -27.46 2.77
CA ASP A 88 2.67 -27.22 3.57
C ASP A 88 2.93 -26.14 4.64
N PHE A 89 3.06 -24.88 4.21
CA PHE A 89 3.27 -23.72 5.11
C PHE A 89 2.25 -23.61 6.26
N PRO A 90 0.96 -23.93 6.08
CA PRO A 90 0.00 -24.01 7.19
C PRO A 90 0.43 -24.93 8.35
N SER A 91 1.22 -25.97 8.08
CA SER A 91 1.73 -26.89 9.11
C SER A 91 2.97 -26.35 9.85
N ILE A 92 3.74 -25.45 9.23
CA ILE A 92 4.98 -24.88 9.78
C ILE A 92 4.69 -23.65 10.64
N LEU A 93 3.77 -22.81 10.19
CA LEU A 93 3.32 -21.60 10.87
C LEU A 93 1.79 -21.58 10.84
N PRO A 94 1.11 -21.81 11.99
CA PRO A 94 -0.35 -21.80 12.06
C PRO A 94 -0.85 -20.35 11.99
N LEU A 95 -0.89 -19.85 10.76
CA LEU A 95 -1.48 -18.57 10.38
C LEU A 95 -2.79 -18.84 9.66
N SER A 96 -3.81 -18.07 10.00
CA SER A 96 -5.07 -18.02 9.29
C SER A 96 -4.90 -17.51 7.86
N ASN A 97 -5.90 -17.78 7.01
CA ASN A 97 -5.92 -17.26 5.64
C ASN A 97 -5.85 -15.72 5.59
N GLN A 98 -6.46 -15.03 6.56
CA GLN A 98 -6.44 -13.56 6.62
C GLN A 98 -5.05 -13.01 6.98
N GLU A 99 -4.34 -13.68 7.88
CA GLU A 99 -2.96 -13.31 8.22
C GLU A 99 -2.03 -13.54 7.02
N TRP A 100 -2.16 -14.68 6.35
CA TRP A 100 -1.43 -14.95 5.10
C TRP A 100 -1.70 -13.89 4.04
N GLU A 101 -2.95 -13.51 3.83
CA GLU A 101 -3.34 -12.49 2.87
C GLU A 101 -2.69 -11.13 3.19
N ILE A 102 -2.66 -10.72 4.45
CA ILE A 102 -1.99 -9.48 4.89
C ILE A 102 -0.49 -9.54 4.65
N LEU A 103 0.16 -10.63 5.05
CA LEU A 103 1.60 -10.77 4.91
C LEU A 103 2.03 -10.76 3.43
N VAL A 104 1.36 -11.56 2.60
CA VAL A 104 1.63 -11.65 1.15
C VAL A 104 1.38 -10.29 0.49
N ARG A 105 0.22 -9.66 0.74
CA ARG A 105 -0.10 -8.37 0.14
C ARG A 105 0.83 -7.27 0.59
N SER A 106 1.19 -7.21 1.87
CA SER A 106 2.13 -6.20 2.36
C SER A 106 3.51 -6.34 1.72
N ARG A 107 3.99 -7.57 1.50
CA ARG A 107 5.26 -7.81 0.81
C ARG A 107 5.24 -7.42 -0.67
N GLN A 108 4.15 -7.75 -1.37
CA GLN A 108 3.94 -7.33 -2.76
C GLN A 108 3.80 -5.82 -2.88
N ALA A 109 3.08 -5.20 -1.95
CA ALA A 109 2.93 -3.76 -1.86
C ALA A 109 4.27 -3.05 -1.60
N ALA A 110 5.14 -3.63 -0.77
CA ALA A 110 6.49 -3.11 -0.56
C ALA A 110 7.31 -3.06 -1.86
N GLU A 111 7.20 -4.08 -2.72
CA GLU A 111 7.92 -4.09 -4.01
C GLU A 111 7.49 -2.94 -4.91
N VAL A 112 6.19 -2.60 -4.95
CA VAL A 112 5.72 -1.44 -5.73
C VAL A 112 6.32 -0.14 -5.19
N VAL A 113 6.39 0.04 -3.87
CA VAL A 113 7.02 1.22 -3.26
C VAL A 113 8.54 1.26 -3.55
N LEU A 114 9.21 0.10 -3.56
CA LEU A 114 10.62 -0.01 -3.93
C LEU A 114 10.88 0.32 -5.41
N GLN A 115 9.93 0.08 -6.31
CA GLN A 115 10.04 0.52 -7.70
C GLN A 115 10.09 2.05 -7.77
N TYR A 116 9.24 2.74 -7.01
CA TYR A 116 9.30 4.20 -6.90
C TYR A 116 10.59 4.69 -6.24
N SER A 117 11.15 3.97 -5.26
CA SER A 117 12.43 4.37 -4.66
C SER A 117 13.60 4.31 -5.65
N ARG A 118 13.51 3.43 -6.65
CA ARG A 118 14.52 3.23 -7.71
C ARG A 118 14.30 4.11 -8.94
N SER A 119 13.12 4.69 -9.12
CA SER A 119 12.80 5.60 -10.22
C SER A 119 12.92 7.07 -9.81
N GLU A 120 12.98 7.98 -10.79
CA GLU A 120 12.86 9.43 -10.54
C GLU A 120 11.40 9.86 -10.35
N ASP A 121 10.45 9.03 -10.77
CA ASP A 121 9.02 9.34 -10.72
C ASP A 121 8.48 9.44 -9.29
N ASN A 122 7.46 10.27 -9.13
CA ASN A 122 6.70 10.38 -7.89
C ASN A 122 5.32 9.73 -8.07
N PRO A 123 4.82 9.01 -7.05
CA PRO A 123 3.50 8.38 -7.13
C PRO A 123 2.41 9.44 -7.33
N GLN A 124 1.62 9.27 -8.39
CA GLN A 124 0.46 10.11 -8.67
C GLN A 124 -0.78 9.61 -7.91
N PRO A 125 -1.83 10.43 -7.75
CA PRO A 125 -3.08 10.01 -7.11
C PRO A 125 -3.66 8.71 -7.70
N LEU A 126 -3.62 8.53 -9.02
CA LEU A 126 -4.09 7.31 -9.69
C LEU A 126 -3.23 6.09 -9.35
N ASP A 127 -1.92 6.25 -9.19
CA ASP A 127 -1.04 5.17 -8.76
C ASP A 127 -1.36 4.74 -7.33
N ILE A 128 -1.62 5.71 -6.45
CA ILE A 128 -2.03 5.49 -5.06
C ILE A 128 -3.41 4.79 -5.01
N TYR A 129 -4.34 5.18 -5.88
CA TYR A 129 -5.62 4.50 -6.04
C TYR A 129 -5.42 3.03 -6.40
N ARG A 130 -4.69 2.75 -7.48
CA ARG A 130 -4.42 1.37 -7.94
C ARG A 130 -3.70 0.55 -6.87
N TYR A 131 -2.73 1.15 -6.20
CA TYR A 131 -1.99 0.56 -5.09
C TYR A 131 -2.92 0.09 -3.96
N TYR A 132 -3.76 0.98 -3.43
CA TYR A 132 -4.66 0.61 -2.34
C TYR A 132 -5.89 -0.19 -2.81
N HIS A 133 -6.29 -0.07 -4.07
CA HIS A 133 -7.29 -0.94 -4.67
C HIS A 133 -6.80 -2.40 -4.65
N GLN A 134 -5.53 -2.64 -5.00
CA GLN A 134 -4.93 -3.97 -5.03
C GLN A 134 -4.59 -4.50 -3.63
N TYR A 135 -3.92 -3.69 -2.80
CA TYR A 135 -3.32 -4.17 -1.55
C TYR A 135 -4.15 -3.87 -0.31
N LYS A 136 -5.20 -3.06 -0.42
CA LYS A 136 -6.07 -2.65 0.69
C LYS A 136 -5.24 -2.10 1.86
N SER A 137 -5.68 -2.30 3.10
CA SER A 137 -4.96 -1.84 4.30
C SER A 137 -3.56 -2.42 4.44
N ALA A 138 -3.27 -3.60 3.88
CA ALA A 138 -1.93 -4.20 3.92
C ALA A 138 -0.87 -3.35 3.19
N GLY A 139 -1.30 -2.47 2.27
CA GLY A 139 -0.41 -1.49 1.65
C GLY A 139 0.25 -0.55 2.65
N VAL A 140 -0.42 -0.20 3.75
CA VAL A 140 0.17 0.64 4.81
C VAL A 140 1.41 -0.05 5.39
N LEU A 141 1.31 -1.33 5.74
CA LEU A 141 2.47 -2.11 6.20
C LEU A 141 3.52 -2.22 5.08
N GLY A 142 3.10 -2.40 3.83
CA GLY A 142 4.00 -2.45 2.67
C GLY A 142 4.91 -1.23 2.52
N VAL A 143 4.40 -0.02 2.78
CA VAL A 143 5.22 1.21 2.78
C VAL A 143 6.37 1.13 3.79
N PHE A 144 6.12 0.66 5.00
CA PHE A 144 7.15 0.54 6.03
C PHE A 144 8.10 -0.63 5.80
N LEU A 145 7.63 -1.73 5.21
CA LEU A 145 8.49 -2.82 4.76
C LEU A 145 9.47 -2.34 3.67
N ALA A 146 9.01 -1.52 2.72
CA ALA A 146 9.89 -0.94 1.71
C ALA A 146 10.98 -0.05 2.35
N LEU A 147 10.61 0.79 3.33
CA LEU A 147 11.58 1.57 4.11
C LEU A 147 12.60 0.68 4.82
N ALA A 148 12.15 -0.42 5.43
CA ALA A 148 13.04 -1.37 6.08
C ALA A 148 14.04 -1.98 5.09
N SER A 149 13.59 -2.37 3.90
CA SER A 149 14.45 -2.98 2.88
C SER A 149 15.57 -2.06 2.39
N VAL A 150 15.33 -0.75 2.31
CA VAL A 150 16.38 0.20 1.88
C VAL A 150 17.14 0.84 3.05
N SER A 151 16.69 0.64 4.29
CA SER A 151 17.21 1.34 5.48
C SER A 151 18.72 1.22 5.68
N SER A 152 19.31 0.08 5.31
CA SER A 152 20.75 -0.17 5.45
C SER A 152 21.60 0.69 4.51
N GLU A 153 21.05 1.08 3.35
CA GLU A 153 21.74 1.95 2.38
C GLU A 153 21.87 3.38 2.91
N TYR A 154 20.93 3.81 3.75
CA TYR A 154 20.80 5.18 4.25
C TYR A 154 21.29 5.37 5.70
N LYS A 155 22.15 4.47 6.20
CA LYS A 155 22.82 4.67 7.51
C LYS A 155 23.99 5.66 7.44
N GLY A 156 24.57 5.90 6.25
CA GLY A 156 25.67 6.85 6.03
C GLY A 156 25.20 8.23 5.56
N SER A 157 25.81 9.31 6.06
CA SER A 157 25.38 10.71 5.81
C SER A 157 25.51 11.19 4.36
N SER A 158 26.16 10.44 3.47
CA SER A 158 26.33 10.78 2.04
C SER A 158 25.07 10.65 1.21
N HIS A 159 23.98 10.11 1.76
CA HIS A 159 22.75 9.79 1.03
C HIS A 159 21.50 10.51 1.58
N GLN A 160 21.70 11.63 2.26
CA GLN A 160 20.61 12.36 2.93
C GLN A 160 19.50 12.81 1.97
N ASP A 161 19.84 13.39 0.83
CA ASP A 161 18.84 13.85 -0.14
C ASP A 161 18.05 12.69 -0.74
N SER A 162 18.72 11.60 -1.08
CA SER A 162 18.07 10.37 -1.55
C SER A 162 17.14 9.77 -0.50
N TRP A 163 17.52 9.81 0.78
CA TRP A 163 16.67 9.36 1.88
C TRP A 163 15.42 10.23 2.03
N ILE A 164 15.59 11.56 1.94
CA ILE A 164 14.45 12.50 1.95
C ILE A 164 13.49 12.20 0.80
N THR A 165 13.99 11.98 -0.42
CA THR A 165 13.18 11.62 -1.57
C THR A 165 12.37 10.34 -1.35
N ILE A 166 12.98 9.30 -0.75
CA ILE A 166 12.26 8.05 -0.44
C ILE A 166 11.20 8.27 0.63
N LEU A 167 11.51 9.04 1.68
CA LEU A 167 10.55 9.39 2.72
C LEU A 167 9.38 10.19 2.16
N ASP A 168 9.62 11.13 1.25
CA ASP A 168 8.57 11.94 0.61
C ASP A 168 7.69 11.07 -0.31
N LYS A 169 8.27 10.10 -1.02
CA LYS A 169 7.49 9.09 -1.79
C LYS A 169 6.63 8.22 -0.89
N CYS A 170 7.20 7.68 0.20
CA CYS A 170 6.46 6.89 1.18
C CYS A 170 5.34 7.70 1.83
N ARG A 171 5.62 8.98 2.14
CA ARG A 171 4.64 9.90 2.67
C ARG A 171 3.44 10.07 1.74
N SER A 172 3.62 10.17 0.42
CA SER A 172 2.50 10.27 -0.52
C SER A 172 1.52 9.10 -0.41
N PHE A 173 2.02 7.86 -0.27
CA PHE A 173 1.16 6.70 -0.05
C PHE A 173 0.40 6.79 1.28
N LEU A 174 1.05 7.24 2.36
CA LEU A 174 0.42 7.38 3.67
C LEU A 174 -0.60 8.53 3.71
N GLU A 175 -0.32 9.65 3.02
CA GLU A 175 -1.26 10.76 2.78
C GLU A 175 -2.51 10.26 2.06
N GLY A 176 -2.34 9.44 1.02
CA GLY A 176 -3.43 8.77 0.34
C GLY A 176 -4.36 8.00 1.27
N TRP A 177 -3.79 7.23 2.18
CA TRP A 177 -4.56 6.36 3.07
C TRP A 177 -5.25 7.08 4.23
N TRP A 178 -4.59 8.02 4.89
CA TRP A 178 -5.09 8.65 6.11
C TRP A 178 -5.73 10.03 5.91
N GLU A 179 -5.27 10.81 4.93
CA GLU A 179 -5.74 12.19 4.74
C GLU A 179 -6.62 12.35 3.50
N LYS A 180 -6.28 11.61 2.44
CA LYS A 180 -6.92 11.72 1.12
C LYS A 180 -7.73 10.47 0.79
N LYS A 181 -8.17 9.72 1.80
CA LYS A 181 -8.81 8.42 1.63
C LYS A 181 -10.01 8.48 0.67
N ASP A 182 -10.93 9.40 0.91
CA ASP A 182 -12.15 9.56 0.10
C ASP A 182 -11.91 10.26 -1.24
N GLN A 183 -10.67 10.69 -1.51
CA GLN A 183 -10.28 11.37 -2.75
C GLN A 183 -9.45 10.47 -3.65
N TRP A 184 -8.51 9.70 -3.08
CA TRP A 184 -7.52 8.93 -3.82
C TRP A 184 -7.64 7.42 -3.62
N VAL A 185 -8.22 6.93 -2.53
CA VAL A 185 -8.22 5.49 -2.19
C VAL A 185 -9.60 4.86 -2.35
N SER A 186 -10.62 5.57 -1.91
CA SER A 186 -12.01 5.10 -1.91
C SER A 186 -12.93 6.26 -2.29
N PRO A 187 -12.86 6.75 -3.54
CA PRO A 187 -13.72 7.82 -4.00
C PRO A 187 -15.22 7.47 -3.80
N PRO A 188 -16.09 8.47 -3.55
CA PRO A 188 -17.50 8.23 -3.32
C PRO A 188 -18.17 7.60 -4.55
N ILE A 189 -19.14 6.73 -4.31
CA ILE A 189 -19.91 6.10 -5.39
C ILE A 189 -20.85 7.15 -5.99
N LEU A 190 -20.57 7.58 -7.23
CA LEU A 190 -21.43 8.53 -7.97
C LEU A 190 -22.54 7.83 -8.75
N LEU A 191 -22.27 6.61 -9.22
CA LEU A 191 -23.20 5.74 -9.93
C LEU A 191 -23.01 4.30 -9.48
N ASN A 192 -24.11 3.57 -9.34
CA ASN A 192 -24.10 2.13 -9.05
C ASN A 192 -24.48 1.30 -10.29
N GLY A 193 -24.39 -0.03 -10.17
CA GLY A 193 -24.65 -0.94 -11.30
C GLY A 193 -26.08 -0.91 -11.82
N ASP A 194 -27.08 -0.66 -10.97
CA ASP A 194 -28.48 -0.59 -11.40
C ASP A 194 -28.77 0.72 -12.14
N GLU A 195 -28.15 1.82 -11.68
CA GLU A 195 -28.20 3.10 -12.38
C GLU A 195 -27.59 2.99 -13.77
N LEU A 196 -26.43 2.34 -13.91
CA LEU A 196 -25.80 2.11 -15.22
C LEU A 196 -26.68 1.27 -16.15
N GLN A 197 -27.33 0.23 -15.63
CA GLN A 197 -28.26 -0.58 -16.42
C GLN A 197 -29.43 0.27 -16.92
N SER A 198 -30.01 1.09 -16.05
CA SER A 198 -31.17 1.91 -16.41
C SER A 198 -30.84 3.05 -17.38
N GLU A 199 -29.69 3.72 -17.20
CA GLU A 199 -29.30 4.90 -17.97
C GLU A 199 -28.79 4.49 -19.37
N PHE A 200 -27.99 3.42 -19.45
CA PHE A 200 -27.34 2.99 -20.69
C PHE A 200 -27.97 1.74 -21.34
N SER A 201 -29.04 1.19 -20.74
CA SER A 201 -29.70 -0.04 -21.22
C SER A 201 -28.75 -1.24 -21.38
N ILE A 202 -27.70 -1.32 -20.54
CA ILE A 202 -26.68 -2.38 -20.58
C ILE A 202 -27.20 -3.58 -19.77
N SER A 203 -26.97 -4.80 -20.28
CA SER A 203 -27.32 -6.03 -19.54
C SER A 203 -26.34 -6.31 -18.39
N PRO A 204 -26.79 -6.98 -17.31
CA PRO A 204 -25.89 -7.40 -16.23
C PRO A 204 -24.68 -8.18 -16.75
N GLY A 205 -23.47 -7.79 -16.35
CA GLY A 205 -22.25 -8.50 -16.75
C GLY A 205 -20.94 -7.80 -16.36
N PRO A 206 -19.78 -8.40 -16.69
CA PRO A 206 -18.45 -7.87 -16.33
C PRO A 206 -18.19 -6.46 -16.83
N GLN A 207 -18.80 -6.08 -17.96
CA GLN A 207 -18.69 -4.74 -18.54
C GLN A 207 -19.13 -3.63 -17.58
N ILE A 208 -20.17 -3.88 -16.76
CA ILE A 208 -20.60 -2.92 -15.73
C ILE A 208 -19.47 -2.68 -14.72
N GLY A 209 -18.82 -3.76 -14.28
CA GLY A 209 -17.67 -3.67 -13.38
C GLY A 209 -16.53 -2.86 -13.98
N SER A 210 -16.20 -3.08 -15.26
CA SER A 210 -15.18 -2.31 -15.97
C SER A 210 -15.54 -0.82 -16.07
N LEU A 211 -16.79 -0.48 -16.41
CA LEU A 211 -17.24 0.92 -16.48
C LEU A 211 -17.19 1.61 -15.12
N LEU A 212 -17.64 0.93 -14.06
CA LEU A 212 -17.55 1.46 -12.69
C LEU A 212 -16.09 1.67 -12.27
N GLU A 213 -15.19 0.78 -12.69
CA GLU A 213 -13.77 0.92 -12.38
C GLU A 213 -13.13 2.07 -13.16
N SER A 214 -13.43 2.22 -14.45
CA SER A 214 -13.00 3.37 -15.25
C SER A 214 -13.53 4.69 -14.68
N LEU A 215 -14.77 4.71 -14.19
CA LEU A 215 -15.33 5.88 -13.53
C LEU A 215 -14.54 6.20 -12.26
N ARG A 216 -14.23 5.22 -11.40
CA ARG A 216 -13.44 5.44 -10.17
C ARG A 216 -12.05 5.97 -10.49
N GLU A 217 -11.37 5.42 -11.49
CA GLU A 217 -10.06 5.94 -11.93
C GLU A 217 -10.19 7.40 -12.40
N ALA A 218 -11.23 7.73 -13.16
CA ALA A 218 -11.49 9.09 -13.63
C ALA A 218 -11.89 10.05 -12.49
N GLN A 219 -12.55 9.57 -11.42
CA GLN A 219 -12.79 10.38 -10.22
C GLN A 219 -11.48 10.81 -9.56
N VAL A 220 -10.49 9.92 -9.51
CA VAL A 220 -9.18 10.21 -8.91
C VAL A 220 -8.31 11.05 -9.84
N GLU A 221 -8.26 10.71 -11.12
CA GLU A 221 -7.39 11.36 -12.12
C GLU A 221 -7.92 12.73 -12.56
N ARG A 222 -9.23 12.82 -12.85
CA ARG A 222 -9.88 13.99 -13.46
C ARG A 222 -10.71 14.81 -12.47
N GLY A 223 -10.88 14.31 -11.25
CA GLY A 223 -11.65 15.01 -10.21
C GLY A 223 -13.17 14.96 -10.42
N ILE A 224 -13.69 13.96 -11.12
CA ILE A 224 -15.14 13.77 -11.31
C ILE A 224 -15.80 13.64 -9.94
N SER A 225 -16.78 14.51 -9.66
CA SER A 225 -17.35 14.66 -8.32
C SER A 225 -18.88 14.71 -8.27
N SER A 226 -19.54 14.73 -9.43
CA SER A 226 -21.00 14.77 -9.54
C SER A 226 -21.55 13.64 -10.40
N ARG A 227 -22.83 13.32 -10.20
CA ARG A 227 -23.54 12.31 -11.00
C ARG A 227 -23.57 12.73 -12.47
N GLU A 228 -23.78 14.00 -12.74
CA GLU A 228 -23.85 14.57 -14.09
C GLU A 228 -22.53 14.41 -14.84
N GLU A 229 -21.40 14.74 -14.21
CA GLU A 229 -20.06 14.52 -14.78
C GLU A 229 -19.78 13.03 -15.00
N ALA A 230 -20.21 12.16 -14.08
CA ALA A 230 -20.03 10.72 -14.19
C ALA A 230 -20.80 10.13 -15.38
N VAL A 231 -22.06 10.55 -15.59
CA VAL A 231 -22.86 10.13 -16.74
C VAL A 231 -22.21 10.62 -18.03
N GLN A 232 -21.79 11.90 -18.10
CA GLN A 232 -21.14 12.45 -19.30
C GLN A 232 -19.86 11.67 -19.65
N PHE A 233 -18.99 11.43 -18.68
CA PHE A 233 -17.75 10.67 -18.88
C PHE A 233 -18.02 9.27 -19.44
N LEU A 234 -19.03 8.57 -18.92
CA LEU A 234 -19.37 7.22 -19.37
C LEU A 234 -20.02 7.21 -20.75
N THR A 235 -20.83 8.21 -21.09
CA THR A 235 -21.36 8.39 -22.45
C THR A 235 -20.22 8.53 -23.46
N ASP A 236 -19.28 9.46 -23.20
CA ASP A 236 -18.13 9.71 -24.07
C ASP A 236 -17.28 8.44 -24.25
N LEU A 237 -17.13 7.64 -23.18
CA LEU A 237 -16.37 6.40 -23.20
C LEU A 237 -17.05 5.30 -24.04
N VAL A 238 -18.37 5.19 -23.96
CA VAL A 238 -19.16 4.20 -24.73
C VAL A 238 -19.22 4.57 -26.22
N GLU A 239 -19.39 5.85 -26.53
CA GLU A 239 -19.37 6.36 -27.91
C GLU A 239 -17.99 6.16 -28.56
N GLY A 240 -16.91 6.55 -27.86
CA GLY A 240 -15.55 6.36 -28.35
C GLY A 240 -15.14 4.89 -28.53
N SER A 241 -15.72 3.97 -27.75
CA SER A 241 -15.50 2.52 -27.93
C SER A 241 -16.20 1.97 -29.19
N SER A 242 -17.30 2.61 -29.60
CA SER A 242 -18.08 2.21 -30.78
C SER A 242 -17.38 2.62 -32.08
N GLU A 243 -16.73 3.78 -32.13
CA GLU A 243 -15.98 4.27 -33.29
C GLU A 243 -14.67 3.49 -33.58
N ILE A 244 -14.08 2.83 -32.58
CA ILE A 244 -12.85 2.03 -32.74
C ILE A 244 -13.17 0.60 -33.25
N SER A 245 -14.45 0.22 -33.25
CA SER A 245 -14.94 -1.11 -33.61
C SER A 245 -15.43 -1.25 -35.06
N GLU A 246 -15.46 -0.15 -35.82
CA GLU A 246 -15.79 -0.09 -37.27
C GLU A 246 -14.55 0.07 -38.15
#